data_AF-A0AAD9BMF7-F1
#
_entry.id   AF-A0AAD9BMF7-F1
#
_cell.length_a   1.000
_cell.length_b   1.000
_cell.length_c   1.000
_cell.angle_alpha   90.00
_cell.angle_beta   90.00
_cell.angle_gamma   90.00
#
_symmetry.space_group_name_H-M   'P 1'
#
loop_
_entity.id
_entity.type
_entity.pdbx_description
1 polymer ?
#
loop_
_entity_poly.entity_id
_entity_poly.type
_entity_poly.pdbx_seq_one_letter_code
_entity_poly.pdbx_strand_id
1 'polypeptide(L)'
;MGIKSALPKYEIYFYNTVLCLATLWAGSWVLDVSSSGANRKAFKPSVKPGWYYFGRKRDSADLEWVMWFSTFREHILFALAGHVLFAKICSMLAPKHRSLVYMVYGMLAVWTSLGWTYVTLILSHCILLYSVSLVKIRWLCFVTGLCTLATFKCEPFVSWQAGFVEGDFDLRHIFFYGGCGFTIMRCMSFALENCERKDGNYSILELLKYNFYLPSSTSGPS
;
A
#
# COMPACT_ATOMS: atom_id res chain seq x y z
N MET A 1 -8.77 -40.59 26.38
CA MET A 1 -9.97 -40.00 27.03
C MET A 1 -10.08 -38.57 26.56
N GLY A 2 -11.06 -38.26 25.71
CA GLY A 2 -11.22 -36.93 25.10
C GLY A 2 -11.86 -35.95 26.08
N ILE A 3 -11.15 -34.88 26.42
CA ILE A 3 -11.68 -33.77 27.22
C ILE A 3 -12.62 -32.97 26.31
N LYS A 4 -13.92 -33.21 26.42
CA LYS A 4 -14.94 -32.29 25.89
C LYS A 4 -15.07 -31.13 26.87
N SER A 5 -14.21 -30.12 26.76
CA SER A 5 -14.38 -28.83 27.44
C SER A 5 -15.42 -28.00 26.69
N ALA A 6 -16.68 -28.44 26.72
CA ALA A 6 -17.78 -27.59 26.31
C ALA A 6 -18.04 -26.59 27.45
N LEU A 7 -17.83 -25.29 27.18
CA LEU A 7 -18.16 -24.24 28.14
C LEU A 7 -19.62 -24.39 28.59
N PRO A 8 -19.92 -24.18 29.87
CA PRO A 8 -21.29 -24.24 30.37
C PRO A 8 -22.20 -23.30 29.58
N LYS A 9 -23.42 -23.76 29.26
CA LYS A 9 -24.36 -23.01 28.41
C LYS A 9 -24.60 -21.58 28.92
N TYR A 10 -24.57 -21.37 30.24
CA TYR A 10 -24.76 -20.05 30.86
C TYR A 10 -23.64 -19.06 30.53
N GLU A 11 -22.38 -19.50 30.46
CA GLU A 11 -21.26 -18.63 30.09
C GLU A 11 -21.36 -18.19 28.64
N ILE A 12 -21.76 -19.12 27.75
CA ILE A 12 -21.96 -18.82 26.32
C ILE A 12 -23.07 -17.79 26.13
N TYR A 13 -24.19 -17.93 26.86
CA TYR A 13 -25.26 -16.91 26.82
C TYR A 13 -24.77 -15.57 27.33
N PHE A 14 -24.02 -15.54 28.44
CA PHE A 14 -23.46 -14.31 28.98
C PHE A 14 -22.51 -13.62 28.00
N TYR A 15 -21.56 -14.35 27.40
CA TYR A 15 -20.65 -13.81 26.39
C TYR A 15 -21.37 -13.30 25.16
N ASN A 16 -22.39 -14.01 24.67
CA ASN A 16 -23.19 -13.57 23.53
C ASN A 16 -23.99 -12.31 23.86
N THR A 17 -24.56 -12.19 25.06
CA THR A 17 -25.28 -10.98 25.47
C THR A 17 -24.33 -9.78 25.56
N VAL A 18 -23.15 -9.96 26.17
CA VAL A 18 -22.13 -8.90 26.25
C VAL A 18 -21.65 -8.48 24.86
N LEU A 19 -21.39 -9.44 23.97
CA LEU A 19 -20.96 -9.16 22.60
C LEU A 19 -22.05 -8.44 21.78
N CYS A 20 -23.31 -8.87 21.89
CA CYS A 20 -24.45 -8.21 21.26
C CYS A 20 -24.64 -6.78 21.78
N LEU A 21 -24.51 -6.55 23.08
CA LEU A 21 -24.60 -5.20 23.65
C LEU A 21 -23.43 -4.31 23.20
N ALA A 22 -22.21 -4.85 23.16
CA ALA A 22 -21.03 -4.14 22.68
C ALA A 22 -21.16 -3.77 21.20
N THR A 23 -21.67 -4.68 20.36
CA THR A 23 -21.90 -4.41 18.94
C THR A 23 -23.04 -3.42 18.70
N LEU A 24 -24.13 -3.49 19.46
CA LEU A 24 -25.20 -2.50 19.40
C LEU A 24 -24.73 -1.11 19.86
N TRP A 25 -23.91 -1.05 20.90
CA TRP A 25 -23.31 0.21 21.39
C TRP A 25 -22.29 0.80 20.41
N ALA A 26 -21.43 -0.03 19.82
CA ALA A 26 -20.53 0.42 18.76
C ALA A 26 -21.31 0.90 17.52
N GLY A 27 -22.38 0.16 17.16
CA GLY A 27 -23.27 0.53 16.06
C GLY A 27 -23.98 1.86 16.29
N SER A 28 -24.45 2.12 17.51
CA SER A 28 -25.09 3.40 17.83
C SER A 28 -24.12 4.58 17.73
N TRP A 29 -22.85 4.39 18.15
CA TRP A 29 -21.81 5.41 18.01
C TRP A 29 -21.48 5.69 16.54
N VAL A 30 -21.38 4.66 15.71
CA VAL A 30 -21.17 4.80 14.26
C VAL A 30 -22.36 5.52 13.60
N LEU A 31 -23.59 5.20 13.98
CA LEU A 31 -24.79 5.87 13.48
C LEU A 31 -24.87 7.33 13.93
N ASP A 32 -24.48 7.62 15.16
CA ASP A 32 -24.47 8.98 15.71
C ASP A 32 -23.41 9.85 15.02
N VAL A 33 -22.19 9.31 14.84
CA VAL A 33 -21.12 9.98 14.08
C VAL A 33 -21.51 10.15 12.60
N SER A 34 -22.13 9.15 11.99
CA SER A 34 -22.58 9.19 10.60
C SER A 34 -23.69 10.22 10.38
N SER A 35 -24.69 10.27 11.27
CA SER A 35 -25.78 11.25 11.19
C SER A 35 -25.30 12.68 11.50
N SER A 36 -24.38 12.83 12.45
CA SER A 36 -23.69 14.09 12.75
C SER A 36 -22.79 14.55 11.58
N GLY A 37 -22.18 13.61 10.85
CA GLY A 37 -21.41 13.88 9.63
C GLY A 37 -22.29 14.29 8.44
N ALA A 38 -23.45 13.66 8.26
CA ALA A 38 -24.38 13.94 7.16
C ALA A 38 -25.01 15.35 7.23
N ASN A 39 -25.21 15.88 8.44
CA ASN A 39 -25.75 17.23 8.66
C ASN A 39 -24.70 18.35 8.64
N ARG A 40 -23.40 18.00 8.56
CA ARG A 40 -22.34 19.00 8.53
C ARG A 40 -22.37 19.69 7.17
N LYS A 41 -22.83 20.94 7.14
CA LYS A 41 -22.76 21.85 5.97
C LYS A 41 -21.34 21.97 5.38
N ALA A 42 -20.30 21.49 6.07
CA ALA A 42 -18.93 21.35 5.61
C ALA A 42 -18.71 20.29 4.50
N PHE A 43 -19.59 19.28 4.36
CA PHE A 43 -19.49 18.26 3.31
C PHE A 43 -20.06 18.72 1.96
N LYS A 44 -21.07 19.61 1.99
CA LYS A 44 -21.67 20.18 0.77
C LYS A 44 -20.73 21.04 -0.09
N PRO A 45 -19.80 21.86 0.47
CA PRO A 45 -18.84 22.62 -0.33
C PRO A 45 -17.67 21.78 -0.86
N SER A 46 -17.37 20.61 -0.27
CA SER A 46 -16.37 19.68 -0.83
C SER A 46 -16.92 18.86 -2.01
N VAL A 47 -18.24 18.68 -2.09
CA VAL A 47 -18.85 17.92 -3.19
C VAL A 47 -19.08 18.82 -4.42
N LYS A 48 -18.16 18.74 -5.39
CA LYS A 48 -18.22 19.46 -6.67
C LYS A 48 -18.91 18.61 -7.76
N PRO A 49 -19.49 19.21 -8.82
CA PRO A 49 -19.93 18.43 -9.98
C PRO A 49 -18.74 17.65 -10.55
N GLY A 50 -18.88 16.32 -10.63
CA GLY A 50 -17.86 15.40 -11.11
C GLY A 50 -18.02 15.11 -12.60
N TRP A 51 -17.92 13.85 -13.00
CA TRP A 51 -17.89 13.46 -14.42
C TRP A 51 -19.20 13.84 -15.14
N TYR A 52 -19.10 14.72 -16.13
CA TYR A 52 -20.24 15.22 -16.91
C TYR A 52 -21.08 14.09 -17.55
N TYR A 53 -20.43 13.00 -17.95
CA TYR A 53 -21.09 11.87 -18.63
C TYR A 53 -21.82 10.89 -17.70
N PHE A 54 -21.41 10.76 -16.43
CA PHE A 54 -21.98 9.80 -15.49
C PHE A 54 -22.79 10.43 -14.36
N GLY A 55 -22.91 11.78 -14.33
CA GLY A 55 -23.69 12.51 -13.33
C GLY A 55 -23.22 12.34 -11.88
N ARG A 56 -22.06 11.70 -11.67
CA ARG A 56 -21.52 11.40 -10.35
C ARG A 56 -20.88 12.65 -9.76
N LYS A 57 -21.34 13.04 -8.57
CA LYS A 57 -20.74 14.15 -7.80
C LYS A 57 -19.38 13.72 -7.26
N ARG A 58 -18.39 14.60 -7.33
CA ARG A 58 -17.01 14.36 -6.89
C ARG A 58 -16.82 14.95 -5.51
N ASP A 59 -16.26 14.17 -4.58
CA ASP A 59 -15.75 14.71 -3.33
C ASP A 59 -14.36 15.31 -3.56
N SER A 60 -14.17 16.59 -3.24
CA SER A 60 -12.88 17.26 -3.37
C SER A 60 -11.90 16.90 -2.25
N ALA A 61 -12.36 16.23 -1.19
CA ALA A 61 -11.48 15.66 -0.17
C ALA A 61 -10.87 14.32 -0.61
N ASP A 62 -11.43 13.69 -1.65
CA ASP A 62 -10.93 12.43 -2.19
C ASP A 62 -9.75 12.70 -3.14
N LEU A 63 -8.54 12.42 -2.64
CA LEU A 63 -7.28 12.68 -3.32
C LEU A 63 -7.16 11.93 -4.65
N GLU A 64 -7.77 10.73 -4.75
CA GLU A 64 -7.77 9.95 -6.00
C GLU A 64 -8.55 10.68 -7.09
N TRP A 65 -9.68 11.29 -6.74
CA TRP A 65 -10.50 12.07 -7.67
C TRP A 65 -9.89 13.43 -8.01
N VAL A 66 -9.06 14.02 -7.14
CA VAL A 66 -8.30 15.24 -7.47
C VAL A 66 -7.17 14.91 -8.46
N MET A 67 -6.49 13.77 -8.29
CA MET A 67 -5.47 13.30 -9.25
C MET A 67 -6.03 13.08 -10.65
N TRP A 68 -7.12 12.34 -10.78
CA TRP A 68 -7.69 11.97 -12.09
C TRP A 68 -8.34 13.12 -12.86
N PHE A 69 -8.76 14.19 -12.17
CA PHE A 69 -9.51 15.32 -12.76
C PHE A 69 -8.75 16.65 -12.68
N SER A 70 -7.45 16.63 -12.41
CA SER A 70 -6.56 17.80 -12.49
C SER A 70 -5.68 17.73 -13.75
N THR A 71 -4.80 18.73 -13.94
CA THR A 71 -3.77 18.80 -15.02
C THR A 71 -2.87 17.56 -15.07
N PHE A 72 -2.83 16.77 -13.99
CA PHE A 72 -2.07 15.53 -13.91
C PHE A 72 -2.65 14.39 -14.74
N ARG A 73 -3.92 14.43 -15.15
CA ARG A 73 -4.52 13.36 -15.97
C ARG A 73 -3.72 13.09 -17.24
N GLU A 74 -3.33 14.14 -17.97
CA GLU A 74 -2.60 14.03 -19.22
C GLU A 74 -1.18 13.50 -19.00
N HIS A 75 -0.52 13.97 -17.95
CA HIS A 75 0.82 13.53 -17.55
C HIS A 75 0.83 12.06 -17.08
N ILE A 76 -0.17 11.65 -16.29
CA ILE A 76 -0.34 10.26 -15.83
C ILE A 76 -0.65 9.35 -17.02
N LEU A 77 -1.56 9.75 -17.92
CA LEU A 77 -1.88 8.96 -19.10
C LEU A 77 -0.68 8.83 -20.05
N PHE A 78 0.08 9.91 -20.24
CA PHE A 78 1.30 9.90 -21.05
C PHE A 78 2.38 9.01 -20.42
N ALA A 79 2.62 9.13 -19.12
CA ALA A 79 3.57 8.29 -18.40
C ALA A 79 3.16 6.81 -18.46
N LEU A 80 1.88 6.50 -18.21
CA LEU A 80 1.36 5.13 -18.20
C LEU A 80 1.36 4.51 -19.60
N ALA A 81 0.98 5.27 -20.63
CA ALA A 81 1.10 4.84 -22.03
C ALA A 81 2.57 4.64 -22.45
N GLY A 82 3.46 5.56 -22.06
CA GLY A 82 4.90 5.46 -22.30
C GLY A 82 5.51 4.21 -21.63
N HIS A 83 5.14 3.93 -20.38
CA HIS A 83 5.55 2.72 -19.67
C HIS A 83 5.05 1.44 -20.35
N VAL A 84 3.80 1.40 -20.81
CA VAL A 84 3.23 0.24 -21.51
C VAL A 84 3.91 0.02 -22.86
N LEU A 85 4.12 1.10 -23.65
CA LEU A 85 4.80 1.03 -24.94
C LEU A 85 6.26 0.59 -24.78
N PHE A 86 6.99 1.17 -23.84
CA PHE A 86 8.36 0.79 -23.52
C PHE A 86 8.43 -0.67 -23.06
N ALA A 87 7.57 -1.08 -22.13
CA ALA A 87 7.50 -2.46 -21.67
C ALA A 87 7.20 -3.44 -22.81
N LYS A 88 6.33 -3.06 -23.76
CA LYS A 88 6.00 -3.88 -24.93
C LYS A 88 7.20 -3.99 -25.88
N ILE A 89 7.88 -2.89 -26.18
CA ILE A 89 9.07 -2.88 -27.04
C ILE A 89 10.18 -3.74 -26.42
N CYS A 90 10.48 -3.55 -25.13
CA CYS A 90 11.48 -4.35 -24.42
C CYS A 90 11.12 -5.83 -24.36
N SER A 91 9.83 -6.16 -24.21
CA SER A 91 9.36 -7.56 -24.25
C SER A 91 9.56 -8.21 -25.61
N MET A 92 9.47 -7.44 -26.70
CA MET A 92 9.69 -7.95 -28.06
C MET A 92 11.18 -8.09 -28.36
N LEU A 93 12.02 -7.17 -27.86
CA LEU A 93 13.45 -7.15 -28.15
C LEU A 93 14.26 -8.16 -27.33
N ALA A 94 13.90 -8.38 -26.05
CA ALA A 94 14.66 -9.23 -25.14
C ALA A 94 13.76 -10.14 -24.28
N PRO A 95 13.05 -11.11 -24.89
CA PRO A 95 12.07 -11.93 -24.18
C PRO A 95 12.69 -12.76 -23.03
N LYS A 96 13.95 -13.19 -23.17
CA LYS A 96 14.65 -14.01 -22.16
C LYS A 96 15.01 -13.25 -20.87
N HIS A 97 15.24 -11.93 -20.95
CA HIS A 97 15.65 -11.08 -19.82
C HIS A 97 14.57 -10.09 -19.38
N ARG A 98 13.33 -10.32 -19.81
CA ARG A 98 12.18 -9.42 -19.59
C ARG A 98 12.04 -8.97 -18.13
N SER A 99 12.15 -9.89 -17.17
CA SER A 99 12.02 -9.55 -15.73
C SER A 99 13.13 -8.67 -15.19
N LEU A 100 14.36 -8.84 -15.68
CA LEU A 100 15.49 -7.98 -15.33
C LEU A 100 15.35 -6.59 -15.94
N VAL A 101 14.97 -6.52 -17.22
CA VAL A 101 14.78 -5.25 -17.91
C VAL A 101 13.68 -4.43 -17.24
N TYR A 102 12.57 -5.06 -16.86
CA TYR A 102 11.48 -4.38 -16.16
C TYR A 102 11.87 -3.94 -14.76
N MET A 103 12.63 -4.75 -14.03
CA MET A 103 13.15 -4.38 -12.71
C MET A 103 14.07 -3.15 -12.80
N VAL A 104 15.03 -3.14 -13.74
CA VAL A 104 15.94 -2.00 -13.94
C VAL A 104 15.17 -0.77 -14.37
N TYR A 105 14.24 -0.91 -15.30
CA TYR A 105 13.41 0.19 -15.75
C TYR A 105 12.53 0.76 -14.63
N GLY A 106 11.94 -0.09 -13.81
CA GLY A 106 11.15 0.33 -12.65
C GLY A 106 11.99 1.08 -11.63
N MET A 107 13.19 0.59 -11.31
CA MET A 107 14.13 1.32 -10.44
C MET A 107 14.53 2.67 -11.03
N LEU A 108 14.79 2.75 -12.34
CA LEU A 108 15.13 4.01 -13.01
C LEU A 108 13.95 4.99 -13.03
N ALA A 109 12.74 4.52 -13.30
CA ALA A 109 11.53 5.35 -13.29
C ALA A 109 11.24 5.90 -11.89
N VAL A 110 11.44 5.08 -10.86
CA VAL A 110 11.30 5.50 -9.46
C VAL A 110 12.40 6.49 -9.08
N TRP A 111 13.64 6.27 -9.50
CA TRP A 111 14.73 7.21 -9.29
C TRP A 111 14.39 8.57 -9.90
N THR A 112 14.02 8.61 -11.18
CA THR A 112 13.80 9.88 -11.89
C THR A 112 12.60 10.65 -11.37
N SER A 113 11.59 9.96 -10.85
CA SER A 113 10.37 10.60 -10.32
C SER A 113 10.48 11.05 -8.87
N LEU A 114 11.08 10.23 -7.99
CA LEU A 114 11.07 10.47 -6.54
C LEU A 114 12.45 10.82 -5.97
N GLY A 115 13.52 10.55 -6.73
CA GLY A 115 14.90 10.84 -6.36
C GLY A 115 15.61 9.68 -5.67
N TRP A 116 16.90 9.88 -5.42
CA TRP A 116 17.78 8.87 -4.83
C TRP A 116 17.41 8.48 -3.40
N THR A 117 16.97 9.45 -2.59
CA THR A 117 16.57 9.20 -1.19
C THR A 117 15.49 8.14 -1.08
N TYR A 118 14.47 8.21 -1.93
CA TYR A 118 13.40 7.23 -2.00
C TYR A 118 13.88 5.84 -2.39
N VAL A 119 14.73 5.74 -3.41
CA VAL A 119 15.31 4.47 -3.85
C VAL A 119 16.11 3.82 -2.72
N THR A 120 16.96 4.60 -2.03
CA THR A 120 17.75 4.07 -0.90
C THR A 120 16.87 3.61 0.26
N LEU A 121 15.78 4.34 0.56
CA LEU A 121 14.82 3.97 1.60
C LEU A 121 14.10 2.66 1.25
N ILE A 122 13.64 2.49 0.00
CA ILE A 122 13.03 1.22 -0.42
C ILE A 122 14.02 0.08 -0.34
N LEU A 123 15.23 0.27 -0.86
CA LEU A 123 16.26 -0.77 -0.84
C LEU A 123 16.63 -1.17 0.59
N SER A 124 16.68 -0.23 1.53
CA SER A 124 16.93 -0.55 2.94
C SER A 124 15.82 -1.42 3.54
N HIS A 125 14.56 -1.12 3.23
CA HIS A 125 13.42 -1.94 3.67
C HIS A 125 13.41 -3.33 3.04
N CYS A 126 13.75 -3.42 1.74
CA CYS A 126 13.93 -4.70 1.06
C CYS A 126 15.00 -5.56 1.73
N ILE A 127 16.17 -4.99 2.01
CA ILE A 127 17.28 -5.70 2.66
C ILE A 127 16.89 -6.14 4.06
N LEU A 128 16.28 -5.25 4.85
CA LEU A 128 15.86 -5.54 6.22
C LEU A 128 14.86 -6.71 6.26
N LEU A 129 13.79 -6.65 5.46
CA LEU A 129 12.79 -7.72 5.41
C LEU A 129 13.35 -9.02 4.83
N TYR A 130 14.25 -8.92 3.85
CA TYR A 130 14.96 -10.09 3.32
C TYR A 130 15.81 -10.77 4.39
N SER A 131 16.62 -10.01 5.13
CA SER A 131 17.45 -10.52 6.22
C SER A 131 16.62 -11.21 7.29
N VAL A 132 15.48 -10.63 7.67
CA VAL A 132 14.56 -11.25 8.63
C VAL A 132 13.93 -12.53 8.08
N SER A 133 13.65 -12.60 6.78
CA SER A 133 13.11 -13.81 6.14
C SER A 133 14.08 -15.00 6.14
N LEU A 134 15.40 -14.76 6.23
CA LEU A 134 16.41 -15.83 6.31
C LEU A 134 16.30 -16.61 7.63
N VAL A 135 15.75 -16.00 8.68
CA VAL A 135 15.54 -16.63 9.99
C VAL A 135 14.36 -17.62 9.95
N LYS A 136 13.54 -17.60 8.89
CA LYS A 136 12.36 -18.48 8.68
C LYS A 136 11.29 -18.40 9.79
N ILE A 137 11.27 -17.33 10.59
CA ILE A 137 10.24 -17.10 11.62
C ILE A 137 9.16 -16.17 11.06
N ARG A 138 7.96 -16.72 10.85
CA ARG A 138 6.79 -16.00 10.28
C ARG A 138 6.39 -14.78 11.10
N TRP A 139 6.30 -14.94 12.42
CA TRP A 139 5.94 -13.85 13.33
C TRP A 139 6.93 -12.69 13.27
N LEU A 140 8.22 -13.00 13.15
CA LEU A 140 9.26 -11.98 13.08
C LEU A 140 9.15 -11.18 11.77
N CYS A 141 8.91 -11.85 10.64
CA CYS A 141 8.67 -11.18 9.35
C CYS A 141 7.43 -10.27 9.40
N PHE A 142 6.34 -10.77 9.97
CA PHE A 142 5.09 -10.04 10.08
C PHE A 142 5.20 -8.82 11.00
N VAL A 143 5.75 -8.99 12.21
CA VAL A 143 5.96 -7.89 13.16
C VAL A 143 6.93 -6.86 12.60
N THR A 144 8.00 -7.29 11.93
CA THR A 144 8.96 -6.38 11.31
C THR A 144 8.29 -5.59 10.19
N GLY A 145 7.50 -6.23 9.31
CA GLY A 145 6.75 -5.55 8.26
C GLY A 145 5.76 -4.51 8.80
N LEU A 146 4.99 -4.87 9.83
CA LEU A 146 4.08 -3.94 10.51
C LEU A 146 4.82 -2.79 11.19
N CYS A 147 5.96 -3.05 11.84
CA CYS A 147 6.79 -2.03 12.48
C CYS A 147 7.35 -1.03 11.43
N THR A 148 7.85 -1.54 10.30
CA THR A 148 8.29 -0.69 9.20
C THR A 148 7.16 0.16 8.61
N LEU A 149 5.94 -0.38 8.53
CA LEU A 149 4.77 0.38 8.07
C LEU A 149 4.35 1.44 9.09
N ALA A 150 4.38 1.10 10.39
CA ALA A 150 4.05 2.01 11.49
C ALA A 150 5.03 3.19 11.57
N THR A 151 6.29 2.98 11.17
CA THR A 151 7.32 4.04 11.12
C THR A 151 6.88 5.23 10.26
N PHE A 152 6.06 5.03 9.22
CA PHE A 152 5.51 6.12 8.39
C PHE A 152 4.40 6.94 9.05
N LYS A 153 3.90 6.51 10.22
CA LYS A 153 2.84 7.20 10.97
C LYS A 153 3.26 7.61 12.37
N CYS A 154 4.45 7.20 12.82
CA CYS A 154 4.97 7.52 14.14
C CYS A 154 5.99 8.67 14.09
N GLU A 155 5.86 9.62 15.01
CA GLU A 155 6.94 10.58 15.29
C GLU A 155 8.10 9.87 16.01
N PRO A 156 9.36 10.30 15.79
CA PRO A 156 9.80 11.45 14.99
C PRO A 156 9.99 11.15 13.50
N PHE A 157 9.84 9.90 13.06
CA PHE A 157 10.13 9.47 11.69
C PHE A 157 9.33 10.21 10.63
N VAL A 158 8.07 10.56 10.91
CA VAL A 158 7.24 11.40 10.02
C VAL A 158 7.91 12.76 9.76
N SER A 159 8.44 13.43 10.79
CA SER A 159 9.13 14.72 10.64
C SER A 159 10.44 14.61 9.85
N TRP A 160 11.19 13.52 10.03
CA TRP A 160 12.38 13.25 9.23
C TRP A 160 12.04 12.93 7.78
N GLN A 161 10.96 12.20 7.55
CA GLN A 161 10.48 11.87 6.21
C GLN A 161 9.92 13.10 5.48
N ALA A 162 9.30 14.04 6.19
CA ALA A 162 8.81 15.29 5.62
C ALA A 162 9.94 16.06 4.92
N GLY A 163 11.14 16.12 5.51
CA GLY A 163 12.30 16.76 4.90
C GLY A 163 12.80 16.11 3.60
N PHE A 164 12.46 14.84 3.34
CA PHE A 164 12.76 14.16 2.06
C PHE A 164 11.66 14.36 1.01
N VAL A 165 10.45 14.68 1.47
CA VAL A 165 9.22 14.76 0.66
C VAL A 165 8.96 16.18 0.15
N GLU A 166 9.50 17.21 0.81
CA GLU A 166 9.50 18.59 0.32
C GLU A 166 10.19 18.67 -1.07
N GLY A 167 9.45 19.11 -2.09
CA GLY A 167 9.94 19.21 -3.46
C GLY A 167 8.90 19.73 -4.45
N ASP A 168 9.33 19.98 -5.68
CA ASP A 168 8.73 20.84 -6.74
C ASP A 168 7.26 20.60 -7.14
N PHE A 169 6.61 19.50 -6.72
CA PHE A 169 5.22 19.24 -7.12
C PHE A 169 4.36 18.68 -5.99
N ASP A 170 3.13 19.21 -5.90
CA ASP A 170 2.17 18.97 -4.81
C ASP A 170 1.79 17.50 -4.61
N LEU A 171 2.10 16.58 -5.51
CA LEU A 171 1.71 15.16 -5.40
C LEU A 171 2.83 14.23 -4.94
N ARG A 172 4.04 14.75 -4.75
CA ARG A 172 5.21 13.92 -4.39
C ARG A 172 5.00 13.15 -3.10
N HIS A 173 4.32 13.75 -2.12
CA HIS A 173 4.00 13.12 -0.85
C HIS A 173 3.08 11.89 -1.02
N ILE A 174 2.09 11.97 -1.91
CA ILE A 174 1.17 10.86 -2.18
C ILE A 174 1.92 9.68 -2.82
N PHE A 175 2.74 9.97 -3.84
CA PHE A 175 3.56 8.93 -4.48
C PHE A 175 4.60 8.33 -3.51
N PHE A 176 5.19 9.16 -2.65
CA PHE A 176 6.15 8.71 -1.65
C PHE A 176 5.50 7.76 -0.64
N TYR A 177 4.46 8.21 0.09
CA TYR A 177 3.82 7.39 1.12
C TYR A 177 3.09 6.19 0.54
N GLY A 178 2.35 6.38 -0.57
CA GLY A 178 1.64 5.30 -1.26
C GLY A 178 2.60 4.25 -1.81
N GLY A 179 3.63 4.67 -2.55
CA GLY A 179 4.62 3.76 -3.11
C GLY A 179 5.43 3.02 -2.02
N CYS A 180 5.89 3.72 -0.97
CA CYS A 180 6.56 3.06 0.16
C CYS A 180 5.67 2.00 0.81
N GLY A 181 4.39 2.32 1.07
CA GLY A 181 3.44 1.38 1.65
C GLY A 181 3.25 0.13 0.79
N PHE A 182 3.00 0.30 -0.51
CA PHE A 182 2.84 -0.82 -1.44
C PHE A 182 4.09 -1.70 -1.55
N THR A 183 5.26 -1.07 -1.62
CA THR A 183 6.55 -1.76 -1.66
C THR A 183 6.78 -2.58 -0.38
N ILE A 184 6.54 -2.01 0.80
CA ILE A 184 6.72 -2.72 2.07
C ILE A 184 5.77 -3.91 2.19
N MET A 185 4.50 -3.74 1.79
CA MET A 185 3.55 -4.84 1.77
C MET A 185 4.00 -5.99 0.85
N ARG A 186 4.56 -5.67 -0.33
CA ARG A 186 5.16 -6.68 -1.23
C ARG A 186 6.38 -7.35 -0.63
N CYS A 187 7.28 -6.59 -0.02
CA CYS A 187 8.45 -7.16 0.65
C CYS A 187 8.06 -8.08 1.80
N MET A 188 7.04 -7.70 2.57
CA MET A 188 6.50 -8.53 3.66
C MET A 188 5.85 -9.80 3.11
N SER A 189 5.04 -9.71 2.05
CA SER A 189 4.44 -10.86 1.38
C SER A 189 5.50 -11.84 0.89
N PHE A 190 6.52 -11.35 0.18
CA PHE A 190 7.65 -12.15 -0.27
C PHE A 190 8.44 -12.77 0.88
N ALA A 191 8.69 -12.01 1.96
CA ALA A 191 9.40 -12.51 3.14
C ALA A 191 8.63 -13.66 3.82
N LEU A 192 7.30 -13.54 3.91
CA LEU A 192 6.44 -14.59 4.46
C LEU A 192 6.45 -15.83 3.56
N GLU A 193 6.33 -15.67 2.25
CA GLU A 193 6.41 -16.77 1.29
C GLU A 193 7.78 -17.46 1.33
N ASN A 194 8.86 -16.69 1.46
CA ASN A 194 10.20 -17.22 1.66
C ASN A 194 10.29 -18.03 2.98
N CYS A 195 9.56 -17.66 4.03
CA CYS A 195 9.50 -18.43 5.27
C CYS A 195 8.73 -19.75 5.14
N GLU A 196 7.71 -19.82 4.28
CA GLU A 196 6.92 -21.05 4.07
C GLU A 196 7.61 -22.06 3.15
N ARG A 197 8.56 -21.59 2.35
CA ARG A 197 9.32 -22.42 1.43
C ARG A 197 10.19 -23.43 2.20
N LYS A 198 9.92 -24.72 1.95
CA LYS A 198 10.63 -25.87 2.54
C LYS A 198 12.02 -26.07 1.96
N ASP A 199 12.20 -25.80 0.66
CA ASP A 199 13.47 -26.03 -0.05
C ASP A 199 14.15 -24.71 -0.42
N GLY A 200 15.18 -24.35 0.35
CA GLY A 200 16.04 -23.20 0.08
C GLY A 200 15.41 -21.83 0.38
N ASN A 201 16.10 -20.78 -0.09
CA ASN A 201 15.70 -19.38 0.04
C ASN A 201 15.61 -18.74 -1.34
N TYR A 202 14.64 -17.85 -1.53
CA TYR A 202 14.65 -16.97 -2.69
C TYR A 202 15.83 -16.01 -2.66
N SER A 203 16.31 -15.62 -3.83
CA SER A 203 17.40 -14.65 -3.94
C SER A 203 16.89 -13.22 -3.73
N ILE A 204 17.76 -12.32 -3.25
CA ILE A 204 17.42 -10.89 -3.16
C ILE A 204 17.09 -10.28 -4.53
N LEU A 205 17.64 -10.84 -5.60
CA LEU A 205 17.33 -10.46 -6.98
C LEU A 205 15.87 -10.77 -7.34
N GLU A 206 15.32 -11.89 -6.85
CA GLU A 206 13.90 -12.24 -7.04
C GLU A 206 12.99 -11.31 -6.26
N LEU A 207 13.39 -10.88 -5.05
CA LEU A 207 12.68 -9.85 -4.28
C LEU A 207 12.64 -8.52 -5.05
N LEU A 208 13.78 -8.08 -5.61
CA LEU A 208 13.84 -6.84 -6.37
C LEU A 208 13.00 -6.92 -7.65
N LYS A 209 13.06 -8.05 -8.37
CA LYS A 209 12.17 -8.31 -9.50
C LYS A 209 10.70 -8.21 -9.08
N TYR A 210 10.31 -8.89 -8.01
CA TYR A 210 8.93 -8.89 -7.51
C TYR A 210 8.43 -7.49 -7.15
N ASN A 211 9.29 -6.67 -6.54
CA ASN A 211 8.92 -5.33 -6.09
C ASN A 211 8.84 -4.31 -7.25
N PHE A 212 9.80 -4.35 -8.17
CA PHE A 212 9.95 -3.37 -9.26
C PHE A 212 9.40 -3.81 -10.62
N TYR A 213 8.71 -4.95 -10.71
CA TYR A 213 8.07 -5.37 -11.97
C TYR A 213 6.91 -4.43 -12.34
N LEU A 214 7.08 -3.62 -13.39
CA LEU A 214 5.99 -2.75 -13.91
C LEU A 214 4.92 -3.62 -14.59
N PRO A 215 3.64 -3.48 -14.20
CA PRO A 215 2.93 -2.21 -14.04
C PRO A 215 2.30 -1.98 -12.65
N SER A 216 2.71 -2.73 -11.60
CA SER A 216 2.01 -2.67 -10.31
C SER A 216 2.60 -1.65 -9.33
N SER A 217 3.84 -1.18 -9.51
CA SER A 217 4.65 -0.46 -8.49
C SER A 217 3.95 0.72 -7.80
N THR A 218 3.00 1.39 -8.45
CA THR A 218 2.32 2.57 -7.89
C THR A 218 0.85 2.35 -7.49
N SER A 219 0.17 1.31 -8.01
CA SER A 219 -1.29 1.11 -7.80
C SER A 219 -1.84 -0.22 -8.38
N GLY A 220 -1.05 -1.29 -8.43
CA GLY A 220 -1.53 -2.59 -8.95
C GLY A 220 -2.31 -3.41 -7.90
N PRO A 221 -3.24 -4.29 -8.31
CA PRO A 221 -3.93 -5.18 -7.39
C PRO A 221 -2.92 -6.13 -6.74
N SER A 222 -2.89 -6.11 -5.41
CA SER A 222 -2.15 -7.03 -4.54
C SER A 222 -2.76 -8.42 -4.52
#